data_AF-A0AAN8FD87-F1
#
_entry.id   AF-A0AAN8FD87-F1
#
_cell.length_a   1.000
_cell.length_b   1.000
_cell.length_c   1.000
_cell.angle_alpha   90.00
_cell.angle_beta   90.00
_cell.angle_gamma   90.00
#
_symmetry.space_group_name_H-M   'P 1'
#
loop_
_entity.id
_entity.type
_entity.pdbx_description
1 polymer ?
#
loop_
_entity_poly.entity_id
_entity_poly.type
_entity_poly.pdbx_seq_one_letter_code
_entity_poly.pdbx_strand_id
1 'polypeptide(L)'
;MKREVEMDKLLENCPVELLAFAEHLTTLNYYIRPDYSFLYHLLEQVLNAGNIKFSDPYDWEKNVKTKISSEVFSTSSDAETATHSLGFEMPVGRNRYTLEVDPDNPFPSDFFAANPLGF
;
A
#
# COMPACT_ATOMS: atom_id res chain seq x y z
N MET A 1 10.79 7.23 28.46
CA MET A 1 9.52 7.75 29.00
C MET A 1 8.69 8.24 27.83
N LYS A 2 7.41 7.85 27.71
CA LYS A 2 6.55 8.32 26.61
C LYS A 2 6.22 9.80 26.85
N ARG A 3 6.28 10.62 25.80
CA ARG A 3 5.87 12.02 25.88
C ARG A 3 4.36 12.09 25.71
N GLU A 4 3.69 12.85 26.56
CA GLU A 4 2.28 13.19 26.42
C GLU A 4 2.18 14.51 25.65
N VAL A 5 1.38 14.52 24.60
CA VAL A 5 1.18 15.69 23.73
C VAL A 5 -0.32 15.93 23.66
N GLU A 6 -0.73 17.17 23.93
CA GLU A 6 -2.11 17.63 23.80
C GLU A 6 -2.61 17.44 22.36
N MET A 7 -3.86 17.00 22.20
CA MET A 7 -4.42 16.69 20.87
C MET A 7 -4.40 17.88 19.93
N ASP A 8 -4.72 19.08 20.44
CA ASP A 8 -4.71 20.33 19.67
C ASP A 8 -3.33 20.64 19.10
N LYS A 9 -2.28 20.36 19.87
CA LYS A 9 -0.89 20.56 19.43
C LYS A 9 -0.46 19.52 18.40
N LEU A 10 -0.97 18.30 18.51
CA LEU A 10 -0.69 17.25 17.53
C LEU A 10 -1.28 17.60 16.16
N LEU A 11 -2.44 18.27 16.14
CA LEU A 11 -3.23 18.54 14.94
C LEU A 11 -3.10 19.98 14.43
N GLU A 12 -2.16 20.79 14.94
CA GLU A 12 -2.05 22.22 14.65
C GLU A 12 -1.87 22.56 13.15
N ASN A 13 -1.27 21.66 12.36
CA ASN A 13 -1.02 21.82 10.92
C ASN A 13 -1.92 20.90 10.06
N CYS A 14 -2.94 20.30 10.66
CA CYS A 14 -3.87 19.40 10.00
C CYS A 14 -5.16 20.16 9.60
N PRO A 15 -5.94 19.60 8.65
CA PRO A 15 -7.29 20.09 8.38
C PRO A 15 -8.15 20.12 9.65
N VAL A 16 -9.02 21.12 9.78
CA VAL A 16 -9.84 21.32 10.99
C VAL A 16 -10.78 20.14 11.26
N GLU A 17 -11.19 19.43 10.22
CA GLU A 17 -12.02 18.23 10.29
C GLU A 17 -11.36 17.10 11.10
N LEU A 18 -10.02 17.06 11.15
CA LEU A 18 -9.28 16.08 11.96
C LEU A 18 -9.45 16.33 13.47
N LEU A 19 -9.76 17.56 13.90
CA LEU A 19 -10.07 17.82 15.31
C LEU A 19 -11.36 17.12 15.72
N ALA A 20 -12.43 17.28 14.92
CA ALA A 20 -13.72 16.60 15.16
C ALA A 20 -13.58 15.08 15.02
N PHE A 21 -12.72 14.61 14.11
CA PHE A 21 -12.38 13.19 13.98
C PHE A 21 -11.75 12.64 15.27
N ALA A 22 -10.76 13.35 15.81
CA ALA A 22 -10.06 12.95 17.02
C ALA A 22 -10.98 13.02 18.25
N GLU A 23 -11.81 14.06 18.36
CA GLU A 23 -12.81 14.21 19.42
C GLU A 23 -13.78 13.01 19.44
N HIS A 24 -14.28 12.58 18.27
CA HIS A 24 -15.12 11.39 18.21
C HIS A 24 -14.37 10.16 18.73
N LEU A 25 -13.12 9.95 18.34
CA LEU A 25 -12.35 8.81 18.80
C LEU A 25 -12.09 8.81 20.32
N THR A 26 -11.88 9.97 20.94
CA THR A 26 -11.63 10.06 22.38
C THR A 26 -12.87 9.79 23.22
N THR A 27 -14.07 9.98 22.67
CA THR A 27 -15.34 9.65 23.34
C THR A 27 -15.64 8.14 23.38
N LEU A 28 -14.96 7.35 22.55
CA LEU A 28 -15.23 5.93 22.40
C LEU A 28 -14.60 5.12 23.54
N ASN A 29 -15.25 4.00 23.86
CA ASN A 29 -14.68 2.96 24.70
C ASN A 29 -14.74 1.62 23.96
N TYR A 30 -14.23 0.56 24.58
CA TYR A 30 -14.14 -0.77 23.97
C TYR A 30 -15.48 -1.33 23.46
N TYR A 31 -16.60 -0.99 24.11
CA TYR A 31 -17.92 -1.56 23.79
C TYR A 31 -18.73 -0.67 22.83
N ILE A 32 -18.33 0.59 22.63
CA ILE A 32 -19.06 1.52 21.78
C ILE A 32 -18.63 1.32 20.33
N ARG A 33 -19.62 1.14 19.44
CA ARG A 33 -19.38 1.09 18.00
C ARG A 33 -19.04 2.50 17.48
N PRO A 34 -17.89 2.70 16.81
CA PRO A 34 -17.59 3.97 16.17
C PRO A 34 -18.61 4.31 15.07
N ASP A 35 -18.99 5.58 14.97
CA ASP A 35 -19.73 6.08 13.81
C ASP A 35 -18.80 6.26 12.59
N TYR A 36 -18.67 5.20 11.80
CA TYR A 36 -17.85 5.21 10.57
C TYR A 36 -18.43 6.11 9.49
N SER A 37 -19.75 6.32 9.47
CA SER A 37 -20.38 7.21 8.49
C SER A 37 -19.94 8.64 8.78
N PHE A 38 -20.02 9.09 10.03
CA PHE A 38 -19.54 10.41 10.42
C PHE A 38 -18.06 10.62 10.06
N LEU A 39 -17.19 9.67 10.43
CA LEU A 39 -15.75 9.75 10.14
C LEU A 39 -15.44 9.82 8.65
N TYR A 40 -16.17 9.06 7.83
CA TYR A 40 -16.02 9.09 6.38
C TYR A 40 -16.36 10.48 5.80
N HIS A 41 -17.49 11.07 6.22
CA HIS A 41 -17.91 12.37 5.71
C HIS A 41 -16.92 13.49 6.09
N LEU A 42 -16.31 13.44 7.28
CA LEU A 42 -15.25 14.38 7.65
C LEU A 42 -14.06 14.31 6.67
N LEU A 43 -13.62 13.10 6.33
CA LEU A 43 -12.52 12.93 5.36
C LEU A 43 -12.94 13.34 3.95
N GLU A 44 -14.19 13.08 3.55
CA GLU A 44 -14.73 13.56 2.27
C GLU A 44 -14.75 15.09 2.19
N GLN A 45 -15.08 15.79 3.29
CA GLN A 45 -14.99 17.24 3.35
C GLN A 45 -13.57 17.74 3.13
N VAL A 46 -12.56 17.09 3.73
CA VAL A 46 -11.14 17.41 3.51
C VAL A 46 -10.77 17.22 2.03
N LEU A 47 -11.18 16.11 1.41
CA LEU A 47 -10.91 15.86 -0.01
C LEU A 47 -11.53 16.94 -0.89
N ASN A 48 -12.79 17.30 -0.63
CA ASN A 48 -13.50 18.34 -1.37
C ASN A 48 -12.85 19.73 -1.20
N ALA A 49 -12.47 20.10 0.02
CA ALA A 49 -11.80 21.38 0.30
C ALA A 49 -10.39 21.45 -0.32
N GLY A 50 -9.66 20.33 -0.32
CA GLY A 50 -8.36 20.19 -0.97
C GLY A 50 -8.44 19.99 -2.49
N ASN A 51 -9.65 19.86 -3.05
CA ASN A 51 -9.89 19.59 -4.46
C ASN A 51 -9.23 18.29 -4.96
N ILE A 52 -9.10 17.30 -4.06
CA ILE A 52 -8.45 16.01 -4.24
C ILE A 52 -9.48 14.99 -4.75
N LYS A 53 -9.08 14.13 -5.69
CA LYS A 53 -9.94 13.10 -6.27
C LYS A 53 -9.45 11.71 -5.91
N PHE A 54 -10.37 10.76 -5.84
CA PHE A 54 -10.04 9.33 -5.67
C PHE A 54 -9.23 8.76 -6.85
N SER A 55 -9.24 9.42 -7.99
CA SER A 55 -8.44 9.04 -9.17
C SER A 55 -7.00 9.56 -9.12
N ASP A 56 -6.67 10.41 -8.14
CA ASP A 56 -5.34 11.01 -8.08
C ASP A 56 -4.31 9.95 -7.69
N PRO A 57 -3.13 9.94 -8.34
CA PRO A 57 -2.10 8.96 -8.05
C PRO A 57 -1.54 9.19 -6.65
N TYR A 58 -1.33 8.11 -5.92
CA TYR A 58 -0.69 8.18 -4.61
C TYR A 58 0.78 8.59 -4.74
N ASP A 59 1.35 9.08 -3.65
CA ASP A 59 2.75 9.54 -3.63
C ASP A 59 3.75 8.45 -4.05
N TRP A 60 3.46 7.18 -3.75
CA TRP A 60 4.29 6.04 -4.14
C TRP A 60 4.22 5.69 -5.63
N GLU A 61 3.16 6.07 -6.34
CA GLU A 61 2.97 5.77 -7.77
C GLU A 61 3.71 6.74 -8.71
N LYS A 62 4.19 7.87 -8.16
CA LYS A 62 4.81 8.96 -8.93
C LYS A 62 6.10 8.54 -9.68
N ASN A 63 6.75 7.45 -9.27
CA ASN A 63 7.99 6.96 -9.88
C ASN A 63 7.78 6.04 -11.10
N VAL A 64 6.54 5.66 -11.42
CA VAL A 64 6.26 4.74 -12.54
C VAL A 64 6.18 5.50 -13.88
N LYS A 65 5.71 6.76 -13.87
CA LYS A 65 5.48 7.53 -15.10
C LYS A 65 6.75 8.17 -15.68
N THR A 66 7.83 8.30 -14.91
CA THR A 66 9.08 8.94 -15.35
C THR A 66 10.03 8.00 -16.11
N LYS A 67 9.76 6.69 -16.17
CA LYS A 67 10.60 5.74 -16.91
C LYS A 67 10.08 5.36 -18.30
N ILE A 68 8.89 5.81 -18.71
CA ILE A 68 8.22 5.37 -19.95
C ILE A 68 8.35 6.40 -21.11
N SER A 69 9.19 7.44 -20.98
CA SER A 69 9.36 8.45 -22.04
C SER A 69 10.70 8.41 -22.77
N SER A 70 11.45 7.31 -22.71
CA SER A 70 12.58 7.09 -23.60
C SER A 70 12.95 5.62 -23.69
N GLU A 71 12.15 4.82 -24.40
CA GLU A 71 12.71 3.90 -25.40
C GLU A 71 11.60 3.33 -26.27
N VAL A 72 11.86 3.42 -27.56
CA VAL A 72 10.97 3.10 -28.66
C VAL A 72 11.04 1.59 -28.88
N PHE A 73 9.88 0.98 -29.04
CA PHE A 73 9.60 -0.32 -29.69
C PHE A 73 10.81 -1.04 -30.33
N SER A 74 11.06 -2.28 -29.92
CA SER A 74 11.46 -3.36 -30.84
C SER A 74 11.07 -4.72 -30.26
N THR A 75 10.01 -5.28 -30.84
CA THR A 75 9.77 -6.71 -30.83
C THR A 75 10.84 -7.39 -31.67
N SER A 76 11.67 -8.23 -31.06
CA SER A 76 12.37 -9.29 -31.77
C SER A 76 12.58 -10.48 -30.84
N SER A 77 11.91 -11.56 -31.19
CA SER A 77 12.31 -12.93 -30.92
C SER A 77 13.82 -13.11 -31.04
N ASP A 78 14.44 -13.72 -30.02
CA ASP A 78 15.30 -14.91 -30.20
C ASP A 78 15.67 -15.48 -28.83
N ALA A 79 15.73 -16.81 -28.80
CA ALA A 79 16.15 -17.60 -27.65
C ALA A 79 17.65 -17.41 -27.39
N GLU A 80 18.07 -17.30 -26.12
CA GLU A 80 19.32 -17.93 -25.67
C GLU A 80 19.47 -17.99 -24.14
N THR A 81 19.80 -19.21 -23.74
CA THR A 81 20.21 -19.74 -22.44
C THR A 81 21.24 -18.88 -21.68
N ALA A 82 20.94 -18.49 -20.43
CA ALA A 82 21.98 -18.23 -19.44
C ALA A 82 21.46 -18.46 -18.01
N THR A 83 21.79 -19.65 -17.49
CA THR A 83 21.67 -20.05 -16.09
C THR A 83 22.56 -19.18 -15.20
N HIS A 84 21.98 -18.47 -14.23
CA HIS A 84 22.74 -17.93 -13.10
C HIS A 84 22.14 -18.43 -11.78
N SER A 85 22.67 -19.57 -11.34
CA SER A 85 22.35 -20.22 -10.08
C SER A 85 23.00 -19.50 -8.91
N LEU A 86 22.22 -18.77 -8.11
CA LEU A 86 22.54 -18.54 -6.71
C LEU A 86 21.73 -19.54 -5.89
N GLY A 87 22.41 -20.62 -5.52
CA GLY A 87 21.83 -21.72 -4.77
C GLY A 87 21.40 -21.28 -3.38
N PHE A 88 20.13 -21.53 -3.07
CA PHE A 88 19.67 -21.78 -1.72
C PHE A 88 18.78 -23.01 -1.79
N GLU A 89 19.35 -24.18 -1.46
CA GLU A 89 18.61 -25.43 -1.38
C GLU A 89 17.87 -25.51 -0.04
N MET A 90 16.54 -25.57 -0.11
CA MET A 90 15.70 -26.06 1.00
C MET A 90 15.12 -27.41 0.60
N PRO A 91 15.28 -28.46 1.41
CA PRO A 91 14.65 -29.73 1.13
C PRO A 91 13.20 -29.63 1.60
N VAL A 92 12.24 -29.91 0.72
CA VAL A 92 11.06 -30.76 0.94
C VAL A 92 10.08 -30.53 -0.22
N GLY A 93 9.68 -31.63 -0.85
CA GLY A 93 8.40 -31.72 -1.57
C GLY A 93 8.48 -31.43 -3.06
N ARG A 94 8.39 -32.52 -3.84
CA ARG A 94 8.14 -32.50 -5.28
C ARG A 94 6.91 -31.64 -5.59
N ASN A 95 7.08 -30.48 -6.24
CA ASN A 95 6.15 -29.96 -7.23
C ASN A 95 6.93 -28.95 -8.10
N ARG A 96 7.00 -29.23 -9.41
CA ARG A 96 7.60 -28.32 -10.38
C ARG A 96 6.58 -27.23 -10.67
N TYR A 97 6.65 -26.12 -9.95
CA TYR A 97 5.94 -24.90 -10.31
C TYR A 97 6.87 -24.04 -11.16
N THR A 98 6.43 -23.69 -12.37
CA THR A 98 7.10 -22.74 -13.24
C THR A 98 6.96 -21.35 -12.63
N LEU A 99 8.06 -20.80 -12.13
CA LEU A 99 8.13 -19.43 -11.61
C LEU A 99 8.04 -18.45 -12.78
N GLU A 100 6.83 -17.96 -13.07
CA GLU A 100 6.69 -16.71 -13.81
C GLU A 100 7.06 -15.58 -12.86
N VAL A 101 8.34 -15.21 -12.86
CA VAL A 101 8.84 -14.05 -12.12
C VAL A 101 8.43 -12.82 -12.88
N ASP A 102 7.37 -12.15 -12.43
CA ASP A 102 7.01 -10.83 -12.91
C ASP A 102 8.15 -9.86 -12.52
N PRO A 103 8.89 -9.27 -13.47
CA PRO A 103 10.09 -8.48 -13.19
C PRO A 103 9.78 -7.19 -12.41
N ASP A 104 8.52 -6.74 -12.40
CA ASP A 104 8.08 -5.55 -11.68
C ASP A 104 7.51 -5.85 -10.28
N ASN A 105 7.31 -7.13 -9.94
CA ASN A 105 6.83 -7.54 -8.63
C ASN A 105 7.90 -8.36 -7.88
N PRO A 106 8.65 -7.75 -6.94
CA PRO A 106 9.70 -8.44 -6.18
C PRO A 106 9.15 -9.50 -5.23
N PHE A 107 7.83 -9.63 -5.08
CA PHE A 107 7.18 -10.62 -4.25
C PHE A 107 6.26 -11.52 -5.10
N PRO A 108 6.70 -12.74 -5.46
CA PRO A 108 5.87 -13.69 -6.18
C PRO A 108 4.54 -13.92 -5.46
N SER A 109 3.44 -14.03 -6.21
CA SER A 109 2.10 -14.29 -5.65
C SER A 109 2.06 -15.52 -4.74
N ASP A 110 2.91 -16.51 -5.05
CA ASP A 110 3.04 -17.75 -4.29
C ASP A 110 3.57 -17.55 -2.86
N PHE A 111 4.26 -16.43 -2.60
CA PHE A 111 4.74 -16.07 -1.26
C PHE A 111 3.60 -15.83 -0.28
N PHE A 112 2.50 -15.22 -0.75
CA PHE A 112 1.30 -14.97 0.06
C PHE A 112 0.32 -16.15 0.03
N ALA A 113 0.42 -17.02 -0.97
CA ALA A 113 -0.45 -18.19 -1.10
C ALA A 113 -0.16 -19.28 -0.05
N ALA A 114 1.06 -19.32 0.49
CA ALA A 114 1.48 -20.34 1.46
C ALA A 114 1.12 -20.01 2.92
N ASN A 115 -0.06 -19.43 3.17
CA ASN A 115 -0.60 -19.29 4.51
C ASN A 115 -1.64 -20.39 4.77
N PRO A 116 -1.36 -21.42 5.59
CA PRO A 116 -2.35 -22.45 5.90
C PRO A 116 -3.55 -21.92 6.71
N LEU A 117 -3.55 -20.64 7.10
CA LEU A 117 -4.62 -19.99 7.85
C LEU A 117 -5.27 -18.79 7.14
N GLY A 118 -4.99 -18.57 5.84
CA GLY A 118 -5.79 -17.67 5.00
C GLY A 118 -6.09 -16.29 5.59
N PHE A 119 -5.06 -15.45 5.68
CA PHE A 119 -5.17 -13.99 5.67
C PHE A 119 -4.16 -13.46 4.67
#